data_AF-A0A5D2VRB3-F1
#
_entry.id   AF-A0A5D2VRB3-F1
#
_cell.length_a   1.000
_cell.length_b   1.000
_cell.length_c   1.000
_cell.angle_alpha   90.00
_cell.angle_beta   90.00
_cell.angle_gamma   90.00
#
_symmetry.space_group_name_H-M   'P 1'
#
loop_
_entity.id
_entity.type
_entity.pdbx_description
1 polymer ?
#
loop_
_entity_poly.entity_id
_entity_poly.type
_entity_poly.pdbx_seq_one_letter_code
_entity_poly.pdbx_strand_id
1 'polypeptide(L)'
;MGGFCAFNFTSGPASGKFCWDRQPDYSAYRESSFGHGILEVKNETHALWTWYGNQDAYGTTGDVVYIVRQPDRCPVEPDVIN
;
A
#
# COMPACT_ATOMS: atom_id res chain seq x y z
N MET A 1 30.58 -7.40 5.17
CA MET A 1 29.73 -6.51 5.99
C MET A 1 28.64 -5.94 5.09
N GLY A 2 27.37 -6.02 5.48
CA GLY A 2 26.27 -5.38 4.73
C GLY A 2 26.24 -3.86 4.96
N GLY A 3 25.72 -3.09 4.00
CA GLY A 3 25.51 -1.64 4.13
C GLY A 3 24.26 -1.29 4.93
N PHE A 4 24.18 -0.04 5.42
CA PHE A 4 23.05 0.48 6.20
C PHE A 4 22.43 1.71 5.51
N CYS A 5 21.10 1.69 5.31
CA CYS A 5 20.37 2.75 4.58
C CYS A 5 19.17 3.33 5.36
N ALA A 6 18.87 2.85 6.56
CA ALA A 6 17.67 3.23 7.31
C ALA A 6 17.97 4.35 8.31
N PHE A 7 17.96 5.60 7.84
CA PHE A 7 18.23 6.77 8.69
C PHE A 7 16.95 7.36 9.29
N ASN A 8 17.08 8.25 10.28
CA ASN A 8 15.95 9.02 10.80
C ASN A 8 15.32 9.88 9.71
N PHE A 9 14.00 10.11 9.83
CA PHE A 9 13.30 11.02 8.93
C PHE A 9 13.83 12.45 9.09
N THR A 10 13.92 13.17 7.98
CA THR A 10 14.38 14.58 7.97
C THR A 10 13.24 15.58 7.79
N SER A 11 12.03 15.10 7.50
CA SER A 11 10.84 15.93 7.26
C SER A 11 9.55 15.23 7.72
N GLY A 12 8.45 15.97 7.72
CA GLY A 12 7.13 15.45 8.08
C GLY A 12 6.93 15.19 9.58
N PRO A 13 5.82 14.52 9.96
CA PRO A 13 5.41 14.36 11.36
C PRO A 13 6.38 13.59 12.26
N ALA A 14 7.31 12.82 11.70
CA ALA A 14 8.33 12.08 12.43
C ALA A 14 9.76 12.63 12.24
N SER A 15 9.91 13.88 11.79
CA SER A 15 11.24 14.49 11.59
C SER A 15 12.12 14.38 12.85
N GLY A 16 13.37 14.00 12.66
CA GLY A 16 14.36 13.75 13.70
C GLY A 16 14.23 12.39 14.38
N LYS A 17 13.17 11.61 14.12
CA LYS A 17 12.91 10.30 14.73
C LYS A 17 13.09 9.17 13.72
N PHE A 18 13.36 7.97 14.25
CA PHE A 18 13.38 6.74 13.44
C PHE A 18 11.95 6.19 13.19
N CYS A 19 11.06 6.35 14.17
CA CYS A 19 9.68 5.87 14.12
C CYS A 19 8.69 7.00 14.42
N TRP A 20 7.46 6.83 13.92
CA TRP A 20 6.30 7.61 14.35
C TRP A 20 5.81 7.10 15.71
N ASP A 21 5.14 7.95 16.48
CA ASP A 21 4.52 7.62 17.77
C ASP A 21 3.03 7.22 17.65
N ARG A 22 2.54 7.16 16.42
CA ARG A 22 1.19 6.75 16.02
C ARG A 22 1.25 5.98 14.71
N GLN A 23 0.10 5.51 14.23
CA GLN A 23 0.02 4.97 12.88
C GLN A 23 0.51 6.02 11.87
N PRO A 24 1.54 5.72 11.07
CA PRO A 24 2.00 6.65 10.05
C PRO A 24 0.92 6.91 9.02
N ASP A 25 0.83 8.15 8.53
CA ASP A 25 -0.25 8.55 7.61
C ASP A 25 -0.23 7.77 6.27
N TYR A 26 0.91 7.18 5.91
CA TYR A 26 1.06 6.34 4.72
C TYR A 26 0.55 4.89 4.92
N SER A 27 0.20 4.48 6.14
CA SER A 27 -0.33 3.15 6.44
C SER A 27 -1.86 3.20 6.44
N ALA A 28 -2.49 2.83 5.32
CA ALA A 28 -3.94 2.90 5.16
C ALA A 28 -4.70 1.91 6.06
N TYR A 29 -4.25 0.65 6.14
CA TYR A 29 -4.86 -0.41 6.93
C TYR A 29 -3.80 -1.34 7.53
N ARG A 30 -4.08 -1.93 8.70
CA ARG A 30 -3.26 -2.96 9.34
C ARG A 30 -4.09 -3.76 10.34
N GLU A 31 -3.98 -5.08 10.29
CA GLU A 31 -4.61 -5.99 11.22
C GLU A 31 -3.67 -7.18 11.51
N SER A 32 -3.65 -7.65 12.75
CA SER A 32 -2.80 -8.78 13.19
C SER A 32 -3.56 -10.10 13.12
N SER A 33 -3.81 -10.55 11.89
CA SER A 33 -4.63 -11.73 11.60
C SER A 33 -3.98 -12.58 10.49
N PHE A 34 -4.12 -13.91 10.56
CA PHE A 34 -3.75 -14.76 9.43
C PHE A 34 -4.80 -14.64 8.33
N GLY A 35 -4.40 -14.77 7.06
CA GLY A 35 -5.31 -14.56 5.94
C GLY A 35 -4.65 -14.74 4.59
N HIS A 36 -5.38 -14.38 3.54
CA HIS A 36 -4.88 -14.34 2.16
C HIS A 36 -5.52 -13.19 1.38
N GLY A 37 -4.88 -12.83 0.27
CA GLY A 37 -5.36 -11.77 -0.62
C GLY A 37 -5.73 -12.28 -2.01
N ILE A 38 -6.70 -11.61 -2.63
CA ILE A 38 -7.12 -11.82 -4.01
C ILE A 38 -7.02 -10.49 -4.74
N LEU A 39 -6.34 -10.49 -5.89
CA LEU A 39 -6.28 -9.35 -6.80
C LEU A 39 -7.03 -9.69 -8.08
N GLU A 40 -8.09 -8.95 -8.37
CA GLU A 40 -8.92 -9.12 -9.56
C GLU A 40 -8.77 -7.93 -10.51
N VAL A 41 -7.96 -8.09 -11.55
CA VAL A 41 -7.84 -7.08 -12.62
C VAL A 41 -9.14 -7.05 -13.42
N LYS A 42 -9.82 -5.91 -13.45
CA LYS A 42 -11.10 -5.74 -14.15
C LYS A 42 -10.92 -5.18 -15.55
N ASN A 43 -9.97 -4.27 -15.74
CA ASN A 43 -9.60 -3.68 -17.03
C ASN A 43 -8.19 -3.03 -16.95
N GLU A 44 -7.80 -2.27 -17.98
CA GLU A 44 -6.50 -1.60 -18.10
C GLU A 44 -6.18 -0.56 -17.02
N THR A 45 -7.18 -0.10 -16.25
CA THR A 45 -7.01 0.93 -15.22
C THR A 45 -7.42 0.49 -13.82
N HIS A 46 -8.29 -0.52 -13.67
CA HIS A 46 -8.88 -0.91 -12.39
C HIS A 46 -8.53 -2.35 -12.01
N ALA A 47 -8.10 -2.54 -10.77
CA ALA A 47 -8.03 -3.83 -10.11
C ALA A 47 -8.70 -3.76 -8.73
N LEU A 48 -9.44 -4.80 -8.36
CA LEU A 48 -10.00 -4.93 -7.01
C LEU A 48 -9.02 -5.75 -6.17
N TRP A 49 -8.51 -5.16 -5.09
CA TRP A 49 -7.79 -5.87 -4.04
C TRP A 49 -8.76 -6.22 -2.92
N THR A 50 -8.68 -7.46 -2.49
CA THR A 50 -9.47 -7.99 -1.39
C THR A 50 -8.60 -8.84 -0.48
N TRP A 51 -8.65 -8.60 0.83
CA TRP A 51 -8.01 -9.44 1.85
C TRP A 51 -9.04 -10.08 2.76
N TYR A 52 -8.86 -11.37 3.04
CA TYR A 52 -9.72 -12.19 3.90
C TYR A 52 -8.93 -12.70 5.10
N GLY A 53 -9.43 -12.44 6.31
CA GLY A 53 -8.91 -13.03 7.54
C GLY A 53 -9.40 -14.47 7.72
N ASN A 54 -8.58 -15.33 8.33
CA ASN A 54 -8.92 -16.74 8.55
C ASN A 54 -10.07 -16.94 9.55
N GLN A 55 -10.27 -15.97 10.45
CA GLN A 55 -11.38 -15.95 11.41
C GLN A 55 -12.70 -15.46 10.82
N ASP A 56 -12.65 -14.85 9.63
CA ASP A 56 -13.83 -14.29 9.01
C ASP A 56 -14.69 -15.45 8.47
N ALA A 57 -15.97 -15.46 8.84
CA ALA A 57 -16.92 -16.44 8.29
C ALA A 57 -17.00 -16.28 6.75
N TYR A 58 -17.40 -17.33 6.04
CA TYR A 58 -17.59 -17.29 4.58
C TYR A 58 -18.42 -16.07 4.16
N GLY A 59 -17.76 -15.07 3.57
CA GLY A 59 -18.38 -13.86 3.02
C GLY A 59 -18.11 -12.54 3.76
N THR A 60 -17.44 -12.56 4.92
CA THR A 60 -16.91 -11.32 5.54
C THR A 60 -15.48 -11.07 5.06
N THR A 61 -15.21 -9.83 4.67
CA THR A 61 -13.95 -9.40 4.09
C THR A 61 -13.24 -8.46 5.05
N GLY A 62 -11.95 -8.69 5.31
CA GLY A 62 -11.19 -7.87 6.24
C GLY A 62 -10.81 -6.50 5.66
N ASP A 63 -10.33 -6.48 4.42
CA ASP A 63 -10.01 -5.24 3.69
C ASP A 63 -10.39 -5.35 2.20
N VAL A 64 -10.87 -4.25 1.62
CA VAL A 64 -11.29 -4.15 0.21
C VAL A 64 -10.96 -2.77 -0.34
N VAL A 65 -10.24 -2.70 -1.46
CA VAL A 65 -9.94 -1.43 -2.14
C VAL A 65 -9.84 -1.61 -3.65
N TYR A 66 -10.36 -0.64 -4.40
CA TYR A 66 -10.05 -0.51 -5.82
C TYR A 66 -8.72 0.21 -6.00
N ILE A 67 -7.78 -0.45 -6.66
CA ILE A 67 -6.53 0.14 -7.15
C ILE A 67 -6.82 0.67 -8.55
N VAL A 68 -6.77 1.99 -8.71
CA VAL A 68 -6.98 2.68 -9.98
C VAL A 68 -5.69 3.36 -10.41
N ARG A 69 -5.07 2.86 -11.47
CA ARG A 69 -3.90 3.53 -12.06
C ARG A 69 -4.35 4.70 -12.93
N GLN A 70 -3.58 5.79 -12.92
CA GLN A 70 -3.87 7.02 -13.66
C GLN A 70 -2.81 7.23 -14.76
N PRO A 71 -2.92 6.57 -15.93
CA PRO A 71 -1.89 6.61 -16.97
C PRO A 71 -1.57 8.02 -17.47
N ASP A 72 -2.59 8.88 -17.61
CA ASP A 72 -2.39 10.26 -18.10
C ASP A 72 -1.69 11.18 -17.08
N ARG A 73 -1.69 10.78 -15.79
CA ARG A 73 -1.03 11.53 -14.71
C ARG A 73 0.33 10.95 -14.33
N CYS A 74 0.42 9.62 -14.36
CA CYS A 74 1.58 8.84 -13.96
C CYS A 74 1.77 7.72 -15.00
N PRO A 75 2.37 8.03 -16.16
CA PRO A 75 2.61 7.04 -17.21
C PRO A 75 3.65 6.00 -16.76
N VAL A 76 3.63 4.82 -17.40
CA VAL A 76 4.57 3.72 -17.09
C VAL A 76 5.98 4.04 -17.60
N GLU A 77 6.04 4.71 -18.75
CA GLU A 77 7.25 5.27 -19.32
C GLU A 77 7.19 6.79 -19.15
N PRO A 78 8.30 7.44 -18.78
CA PRO A 78 8.33 8.90 -18.78
C PRO A 78 8.07 9.39 -20.21
N ASP A 79 7.26 10.44 -20.36
CA ASP A 79 7.10 11.11 -21.65
C ASP A 79 8.47 11.59 -22.12
N VAL A 80 9.04 10.88 -23.10
CA VAL A 80 10.28 11.31 -23.75
C VAL A 80 9.89 12.46 -24.66
N ILE A 81 10.07 13.68 -24.18
CA ILE A 81 9.92 14.88 -25.00
C ILE A 81 11.07 14.87 -26.01
N ASN A 82 10.76 14.59 -27.28
CA ASN A 82 11.67 14.81 -28.41
C ASN A 82 11.81 16.30 -28.71
#